data_AF-A0A7C3IPC0-F1
#
_entry.id   AF-A0A7C3IPC0-F1
#
_cell.length_a   1.000
_cell.length_b   1.000
_cell.length_c   1.000
_cell.angle_alpha   90.00
_cell.angle_beta   90.00
_cell.angle_gamma   90.00
#
_symmetry.space_group_name_H-M   'P 1'
#
loop_
_entity.id
_entity.type
_entity.pdbx_description
1 polymer ?
#
loop_
_entity_poly.entity_id
_entity_poly.type
_entity_poly.pdbx_seq_one_letter_code
_entity_poly.pdbx_strand_id
1 'polypeptide(L)'
;MVKKWVIYTLLALLLFGLPFIAYTADEYVGAKKCKLCHIKIYKSWEKTKHGTAFDTLSAGVAAEAKKKANLDPQKDYSSDPQCIDCHTTGNNVQFPGIQCEVCHGAGKKYTAIGIMNKKLWKENPEKQRKLALDAGLIVKPDEALCNKCHNEKSPTYTPFNFDERYKEVAHKNE
;
A
#
# COMPACT_ATOMS: atom_id res chain seq x y z
N MET A 1 3.61 45.47 29.09
CA MET A 1 4.53 44.43 29.63
C MET A 1 3.95 43.07 29.32
N VAL A 2 4.39 42.42 28.24
CA VAL A 2 3.88 41.09 27.85
C VAL A 2 4.44 40.07 28.85
N LYS A 3 3.56 39.37 29.57
CA LYS A 3 3.94 38.40 30.60
C LYS A 3 4.78 37.29 29.97
N LYS A 4 5.99 37.04 30.50
CA LYS A 4 6.97 36.08 29.98
C LYS A 4 6.40 34.66 29.74
N TRP A 5 5.33 34.27 30.44
CA TRP A 5 4.64 32.98 30.25
C TRP A 5 3.86 32.85 28.93
N VAL A 6 3.44 33.95 28.31
CA VAL A 6 2.74 33.93 27.01
C VAL A 6 3.71 33.62 25.87
N ILE A 7 5.00 33.88 26.06
CA ILE A 7 6.05 33.58 25.08
C ILE A 7 6.39 32.08 25.08
N TYR A 8 6.34 31.42 26.24
CA TYR A 8 6.65 29.98 26.34
C TYR A 8 5.54 29.07 25.83
N THR A 9 4.26 29.49 25.87
CA THR A 9 3.15 28.73 25.28
C THR A 9 3.10 28.82 23.75
N LEU A 10 3.57 29.93 23.15
CA LEU A 10 3.66 30.07 21.69
C LEU A 10 4.86 29.31 21.08
N LEU A 11 5.94 29.09 21.84
CA LEU A 11 7.10 28.31 21.40
C LEU A 11 6.88 26.79 21.46
N ALA A 12 5.95 26.30 22.29
CA ALA A 12 5.64 24.87 22.40
C ALA A 12 4.78 24.32 21.25
N LEU A 13 4.04 25.18 20.54
CA LEU A 13 3.21 24.80 19.38
C LEU A 13 4.02 24.62 18.07
N LEU A 14 5.28 25.03 18.04
CA LEU A 14 6.16 24.91 16.88
C LEU A 14 6.95 23.58 16.82
N LEU A 15 6.87 22.73 17.85
CA LEU A 15 7.69 21.51 17.99
C LEU A 15 6.95 20.18 17.79
N PHE A 16 5.65 20.19 17.46
CA PHE A 16 4.88 18.95 17.23
C PHE A 16 4.09 18.93 15.90
N GLY A 17 4.51 19.73 14.92
CA GLY A 17 4.10 19.54 13.54
C GLY A 17 4.88 18.38 12.92
N LEU A 18 4.55 17.13 13.25
CA LEU A 18 5.05 15.98 12.50
C LEU A 18 4.61 16.16 11.03
N PRO A 19 5.53 16.14 10.05
CA PRO A 19 5.13 16.20 8.66
C PRO A 19 4.32 14.95 8.34
N PHE A 20 3.01 15.13 8.15
CA PHE A 20 2.17 14.11 7.56
C PHE A 20 2.60 13.99 6.10
N ILE A 21 3.45 13.00 5.79
CA ILE A 21 3.82 12.71 4.41
C ILE A 21 2.58 12.12 3.74
N ALA A 22 1.77 12.99 3.14
CA ALA A 22 0.73 12.61 2.22
C ALA A 22 1.39 12.27 0.88
N TYR A 23 1.48 10.98 0.55
CA TYR A 23 1.90 10.54 -0.79
C TYR A 23 0.84 11.01 -1.79
N THR A 24 1.24 11.82 -2.78
CA THR A 24 0.32 12.22 -3.86
C THR A 24 0.14 11.04 -4.83
N ALA A 25 -1.03 10.94 -5.47
CA ALA A 25 -1.32 9.87 -6.44
C ALA A 25 -0.26 9.78 -7.57
N ASP A 26 0.45 10.88 -7.83
CA ASP A 26 1.54 10.98 -8.82
C ASP A 26 2.81 10.21 -8.45
N GLU A 27 2.92 9.61 -7.25
CA GLU A 27 4.09 8.84 -6.82
C GLU A 27 3.96 7.32 -7.06
N TYR A 28 2.76 6.85 -7.39
CA TYR A 28 2.50 5.45 -7.73
C TYR A 28 2.71 5.18 -9.23
N VAL A 29 3.33 4.06 -9.58
CA VAL A 29 3.62 3.67 -10.98
C VAL A 29 2.82 2.46 -11.46
N GLY A 30 2.18 1.74 -10.54
CA GLY A 30 1.39 0.55 -10.78
C GLY A 30 2.21 -0.73 -11.01
N ALA A 31 1.60 -1.87 -10.71
CA ALA A 31 2.21 -3.19 -10.78
C ALA A 31 2.77 -3.55 -12.17
N LYS A 32 2.22 -2.99 -13.25
CA LYS A 32 2.72 -3.18 -14.62
C LYS A 32 4.16 -2.68 -14.78
N LYS A 33 4.56 -1.61 -14.08
CA LYS A 33 5.96 -1.13 -14.07
C LYS A 33 6.87 -2.16 -13.39
N CYS A 34 6.43 -2.73 -12.27
CA CYS A 34 7.16 -3.75 -11.51
C CYS A 34 7.33 -5.05 -12.32
N LYS A 35 6.29 -5.45 -13.07
CA LYS A 35 6.27 -6.64 -13.94
C LYS A 35 7.43 -6.72 -14.93
N LEU A 36 7.91 -5.57 -15.43
CA LEU A 36 8.98 -5.49 -16.43
C LEU A 36 10.27 -6.19 -15.97
N CYS A 37 10.55 -6.20 -14.66
CA CYS A 37 11.70 -6.87 -14.08
C CYS A 37 11.32 -8.02 -13.15
N HIS A 38 10.17 -7.96 -12.48
CA HIS A 38 9.70 -8.93 -11.49
C HIS A 38 8.51 -9.75 -12.00
N ILE A 39 8.66 -10.39 -13.16
CA ILE A 39 7.57 -11.09 -13.85
C ILE A 39 7.00 -12.28 -13.06
N LYS A 40 7.86 -13.02 -12.34
CA LYS A 40 7.45 -14.20 -11.58
C LYS A 40 6.58 -13.77 -10.38
N ILE A 41 7.07 -12.82 -9.57
CA ILE A 41 6.31 -12.20 -8.46
C ILE A 41 4.98 -11.67 -8.97
N TYR A 42 4.99 -10.89 -10.06
CA TYR A 42 3.77 -10.33 -10.64
C TYR A 42 2.73 -11.41 -10.98
N LYS A 43 3.14 -12.51 -11.64
CA LYS A 43 2.24 -13.61 -12.03
C LYS A 43 1.67 -14.37 -10.84
N SER A 44 2.40 -14.41 -9.74
CA SER A 44 1.92 -14.98 -8.48
C SER A 44 0.94 -14.02 -7.82
N TRP A 45 1.34 -12.76 -7.65
CA TRP A 45 0.57 -11.70 -7.02
C TRP A 45 -0.79 -11.46 -7.69
N GLU A 46 -0.86 -11.43 -9.03
CA GLU A 46 -2.09 -11.09 -9.76
C GLU A 46 -3.25 -12.06 -9.51
N LYS A 47 -2.95 -13.25 -8.96
CA LYS A 47 -3.94 -14.29 -8.62
C LYS A 47 -4.32 -14.30 -7.13
N THR A 48 -3.66 -13.48 -6.32
CA THR A 48 -3.92 -13.41 -4.87
C THR A 48 -5.17 -12.60 -4.58
N LYS A 49 -5.72 -12.73 -3.36
CA LYS A 49 -6.81 -11.88 -2.87
C LYS A 49 -6.49 -10.38 -2.92
N HIS A 50 -5.21 -10.00 -2.80
CA HIS A 50 -4.78 -8.61 -2.96
C HIS A 50 -4.81 -8.16 -4.43
N GLY A 51 -4.31 -8.99 -5.33
CA GLY A 51 -4.34 -8.71 -6.78
C GLY A 51 -5.76 -8.58 -7.33
N THR A 52 -6.71 -9.37 -6.82
CA THR A 52 -8.11 -9.38 -7.25
C THR A 52 -9.06 -8.63 -6.29
N ALA A 53 -8.52 -7.88 -5.32
CA ALA A 53 -9.34 -7.25 -4.29
C ALA A 53 -10.42 -6.34 -4.89
N PHE A 54 -10.08 -5.54 -5.91
CA PHE A 54 -11.03 -4.60 -6.52
C PHE A 54 -12.22 -5.30 -7.17
N ASP A 55 -12.03 -6.50 -7.73
CA ASP A 55 -13.08 -7.26 -8.40
C ASP A 55 -14.24 -7.59 -7.46
N THR A 56 -13.99 -7.70 -6.15
CA THR A 56 -15.03 -7.98 -5.17
C THR A 56 -16.01 -6.84 -4.96
N LEU A 57 -15.68 -5.62 -5.41
CA LEU A 57 -16.56 -4.45 -5.32
C LEU A 57 -17.68 -4.47 -6.36
N SER A 58 -17.43 -5.10 -7.51
CA SER A 58 -18.39 -5.19 -8.62
C SER A 58 -19.72 -5.82 -8.21
N ALA A 59 -20.81 -5.39 -8.85
CA ALA A 59 -22.13 -5.97 -8.70
C ALA A 59 -22.12 -7.50 -8.93
N GLY A 60 -22.81 -8.25 -8.08
CA GLY A 60 -22.92 -9.71 -8.14
C GLY A 60 -21.70 -10.49 -7.63
N VAL A 61 -20.54 -9.85 -7.46
CA VAL A 61 -19.33 -10.49 -6.94
C VAL A 61 -19.34 -10.48 -5.40
N ALA A 62 -18.81 -11.56 -4.80
CA ALA A 62 -18.74 -11.75 -3.35
C ALA A 62 -20.10 -11.60 -2.62
N ALA A 63 -21.20 -11.98 -3.30
CA ALA A 63 -22.56 -11.74 -2.84
C ALA A 63 -22.83 -12.24 -1.41
N GLU A 64 -22.33 -13.41 -1.05
CA GLU A 64 -22.52 -13.97 0.30
C GLU A 64 -21.79 -13.16 1.38
N ALA A 65 -20.59 -12.64 1.09
CA ALA A 65 -19.87 -11.76 2.02
C ALA A 65 -20.59 -10.41 2.17
N LYS A 66 -21.07 -9.83 1.05
CA LYS A 66 -21.86 -8.60 1.04
C LYS A 66 -23.14 -8.75 1.88
N LYS A 67 -23.92 -9.81 1.66
CA LYS A 67 -25.14 -10.10 2.46
C LYS A 67 -24.83 -10.24 3.95
N LYS A 68 -23.79 -10.99 4.32
CA LYS A 68 -23.37 -11.15 5.72
C LYS A 68 -22.98 -9.82 6.38
N ALA A 69 -22.46 -8.89 5.60
CA ALA A 69 -22.13 -7.53 6.03
C ALA A 69 -23.29 -6.52 5.88
N ASN A 70 -24.52 -6.98 5.59
CA ASN A 70 -25.68 -6.14 5.32
C ASN A 70 -25.50 -5.15 4.15
N LEU A 71 -24.67 -5.52 3.17
CA LEU A 71 -24.47 -4.79 1.93
C LEU A 71 -25.33 -5.38 0.79
N ASP A 72 -25.78 -4.53 -0.13
CA ASP A 72 -26.48 -4.97 -1.35
C ASP A 72 -25.50 -5.73 -2.27
N PRO A 73 -25.73 -7.03 -2.55
CA PRO A 73 -24.86 -7.82 -3.43
C PRO A 73 -24.90 -7.37 -4.89
N GLN A 74 -25.94 -6.66 -5.34
CA GLN A 74 -26.09 -6.18 -6.72
C GLN A 74 -25.61 -4.74 -6.92
N LYS A 75 -25.25 -4.04 -5.84
CA LYS A 75 -24.61 -2.73 -5.95
C LYS A 75 -23.14 -2.87 -6.33
N ASP A 76 -22.70 -1.99 -7.23
CA ASP A 76 -21.29 -1.75 -7.52
C ASP A 76 -20.71 -0.73 -6.52
N TYR A 77 -19.65 -1.13 -5.82
CA TYR A 77 -18.95 -0.31 -4.83
C TYR A 77 -17.60 0.23 -5.35
N SER A 78 -17.27 0.03 -6.63
CA SER A 78 -15.98 0.40 -7.22
C SER A 78 -15.68 1.91 -7.23
N SER A 79 -16.72 2.74 -7.03
CA SER A 79 -16.62 4.20 -6.88
C SER A 79 -16.88 4.69 -5.45
N ASP A 80 -17.16 3.78 -4.50
CA ASP A 80 -17.46 4.13 -3.13
C ASP A 80 -16.17 4.49 -2.36
N PRO A 81 -16.02 5.74 -1.88
CA PRO A 81 -14.82 6.19 -1.16
C PRO A 81 -14.44 5.28 0.02
N GLN A 82 -15.42 4.68 0.69
CA GLN A 82 -15.17 3.82 1.85
C GLN A 82 -14.59 2.47 1.46
N CYS A 83 -14.81 2.02 0.21
CA CYS A 83 -14.32 0.75 -0.30
C CYS A 83 -12.97 0.89 -1.00
N ILE A 84 -12.77 1.96 -1.76
CA ILE A 84 -11.56 2.14 -2.58
C ILE A 84 -10.29 2.28 -1.74
N ASP A 85 -10.36 2.76 -0.50
CA ASP A 85 -9.23 2.87 0.44
C ASP A 85 -8.47 1.55 0.65
N CYS A 86 -9.19 0.42 0.60
CA CYS A 86 -8.64 -0.91 0.85
C CYS A 86 -8.76 -1.88 -0.33
N HIS A 87 -9.28 -1.41 -1.46
CA HIS A 87 -9.42 -2.20 -2.68
C HIS A 87 -8.65 -1.60 -3.86
N THR A 88 -7.93 -0.49 -3.65
CA THR A 88 -7.05 0.14 -4.64
C THR A 88 -5.69 0.45 -4.05
N THR A 89 -4.73 0.80 -4.91
CA THR A 89 -3.43 1.30 -4.50
C THR A 89 -3.39 2.82 -4.60
N GLY A 90 -2.97 3.48 -3.52
CA GLY A 90 -2.89 4.94 -3.47
C GLY A 90 -4.26 5.63 -3.55
N ASN A 91 -5.32 4.95 -3.13
CA ASN A 91 -6.71 5.43 -3.22
C ASN A 91 -7.11 5.90 -4.63
N ASN A 92 -6.70 5.14 -5.64
CA ASN A 92 -6.87 5.49 -7.04
C ASN A 92 -7.35 4.29 -7.84
N VAL A 93 -8.55 4.40 -8.43
CA VAL A 93 -9.18 3.35 -9.25
C VAL A 93 -8.39 3.01 -10.53
N GLN A 94 -7.45 3.86 -10.96
CA GLN A 94 -6.52 3.54 -12.04
C GLN A 94 -5.51 2.47 -11.65
N PHE A 95 -5.32 2.25 -10.34
CA PHE A 95 -4.51 1.19 -9.76
C PHE A 95 -5.40 0.22 -8.98
N PRO A 96 -6.26 -0.57 -9.68
CA PRO A 96 -7.19 -1.49 -9.03
C PRO A 96 -6.41 -2.59 -8.30
N GLY A 97 -6.92 -2.94 -7.12
CA GLY A 97 -6.35 -3.95 -6.24
C GLY A 97 -5.27 -3.41 -5.33
N ILE A 98 -4.88 -4.24 -4.36
CA ILE A 98 -3.73 -4.02 -3.49
C ILE A 98 -2.48 -4.45 -4.25
N GLN A 99 -1.83 -3.50 -4.91
CA GLN A 99 -0.67 -3.71 -5.76
C GLN A 99 0.64 -3.71 -4.97
N CYS A 100 1.76 -3.90 -5.68
CA CYS A 100 3.10 -3.99 -5.12
C CYS A 100 3.39 -2.84 -4.14
N GLU A 101 2.98 -1.62 -4.52
CA GLU A 101 3.34 -0.37 -3.85
C GLU A 101 2.57 -0.14 -2.53
N VAL A 102 1.50 -0.90 -2.26
CA VAL A 102 0.87 -0.89 -0.92
C VAL A 102 1.82 -1.47 0.11
N CYS A 103 2.54 -2.55 -0.23
CA CYS A 103 3.50 -3.21 0.66
C CYS A 103 4.92 -2.65 0.52
N HIS A 104 5.31 -2.24 -0.69
CA HIS A 104 6.70 -1.87 -1.02
C HIS A 104 6.95 -0.36 -1.10
N GLY A 105 5.92 0.46 -0.82
CA GLY A 105 6.00 1.92 -0.92
C GLY A 105 5.76 2.44 -2.33
N ALA A 106 5.61 3.76 -2.49
CA ALA A 106 5.37 4.40 -3.78
C ALA A 106 6.61 4.30 -4.69
N GLY A 107 6.44 3.77 -5.90
CA GLY A 107 7.53 3.28 -6.73
C GLY A 107 8.20 4.29 -7.64
N LYS A 108 7.64 5.50 -7.81
CA LYS A 108 8.19 6.49 -8.74
C LYS A 108 9.68 6.77 -8.55
N LYS A 109 10.15 6.87 -7.30
CA LYS A 109 11.55 7.19 -6.98
C LYS A 109 12.46 5.98 -7.16
N TYR A 110 12.17 4.86 -6.47
CA TYR A 110 13.07 3.72 -6.48
C TYR A 110 13.08 2.95 -7.81
N THR A 111 12.03 3.06 -8.64
CA THR A 111 12.01 2.44 -9.98
C THR A 111 12.76 3.24 -11.05
N ALA A 112 13.38 4.37 -10.71
CA ALA A 112 14.22 5.12 -11.62
C ALA A 112 15.37 4.26 -12.16
N ILE A 113 15.71 4.44 -13.44
CA ILE A 113 16.71 3.61 -14.13
C ILE A 113 18.12 3.72 -13.55
N GLY A 114 18.41 4.78 -12.79
CA GLY A 114 19.65 4.93 -12.03
C GLY A 114 19.71 4.15 -10.72
N ILE A 115 18.58 3.57 -10.28
CA ILE A 115 18.44 2.82 -9.02
C ILE A 115 18.08 1.36 -9.33
N MET A 116 16.89 1.12 -9.88
CA MET A 116 16.46 -0.22 -10.27
C MET A 116 16.86 -0.54 -11.70
N ASN A 117 18.09 -1.05 -11.84
CA ASN A 117 18.64 -1.48 -13.11
C ASN A 117 19.43 -2.77 -12.97
N LYS A 118 19.18 -3.72 -13.88
CA LYS A 118 19.81 -5.06 -13.85
C LYS A 118 21.33 -5.01 -13.97
N LYS A 119 21.89 -4.10 -14.77
CA LYS A 119 23.34 -3.95 -14.92
C LYS A 119 23.95 -3.36 -13.64
N LEU A 120 23.40 -2.23 -13.16
CA LEU A 120 23.90 -1.58 -11.94
C LEU A 120 23.77 -2.47 -10.71
N TRP A 121 22.70 -3.28 -10.63
CA TRP A 121 22.53 -4.28 -9.58
C TRP A 121 23.61 -5.35 -9.61
N LYS A 122 23.96 -5.88 -10.79
CA LYS A 122 25.04 -6.87 -10.93
C LYS A 122 26.41 -6.31 -10.55
N GLU A 123 26.64 -5.03 -10.81
CA GLU A 123 27.91 -4.36 -10.50
C GLU A 123 28.06 -4.09 -8.99
N ASN A 124 27.01 -3.59 -8.32
CA ASN A 124 27.05 -3.34 -6.88
C ASN A 124 25.65 -3.46 -6.25
N PRO A 125 25.25 -4.67 -5.82
CA PRO A 125 23.93 -4.93 -5.23
C PRO A 125 23.66 -4.10 -3.97
N GLU A 126 24.66 -3.96 -3.10
CA GLU A 126 24.52 -3.26 -1.82
C GLU A 126 24.23 -1.77 -2.03
N LYS A 127 24.96 -1.13 -2.95
CA LYS A 127 24.72 0.27 -3.32
C LYS A 127 23.33 0.45 -3.89
N GLN A 128 22.89 -0.38 -4.83
CA GLN A 128 21.57 -0.25 -5.43
C GLN A 128 20.45 -0.53 -4.44
N ARG A 129 20.65 -1.52 -3.56
CA ARG A 129 19.72 -1.78 -2.45
C ARG A 129 19.60 -0.55 -1.55
N LYS A 130 20.72 0.04 -1.15
CA LYS A 130 20.72 1.25 -0.31
C LYS A 130 19.98 2.39 -1.01
N LEU A 131 20.28 2.65 -2.29
CA LEU A 131 19.60 3.70 -3.06
C LEU A 131 18.08 3.48 -3.15
N ALA A 132 17.64 2.23 -3.33
CA ALA A 132 16.22 1.91 -3.36
C ALA A 132 15.54 2.13 -2.00
N LEU A 133 16.18 1.70 -0.91
CA LEU A 133 15.70 1.91 0.46
C LEU A 133 15.63 3.41 0.81
N ASP A 134 16.69 4.17 0.51
CA ASP A 134 16.74 5.63 0.71
C ASP A 134 15.66 6.34 -0.12
N ALA A 135 15.30 5.78 -1.28
CA ALA A 135 14.22 6.27 -2.16
C ALA A 135 12.82 5.80 -1.73
N GLY A 136 12.68 5.10 -0.60
CA GLY A 136 11.40 4.73 0.01
C GLY A 136 10.93 3.30 -0.27
N LEU A 137 11.77 2.42 -0.81
CA LEU A 137 11.44 1.00 -0.95
C LEU A 137 11.28 0.36 0.43
N ILE A 138 10.14 -0.28 0.66
CA ILE A 138 9.91 -1.13 1.81
C ILE A 138 10.16 -2.58 1.38
N VAL A 139 11.11 -3.27 2.01
CA VAL A 139 11.42 -4.68 1.66
C VAL A 139 10.51 -5.65 2.41
N LYS A 140 10.26 -5.35 3.69
CA LYS A 140 9.36 -6.12 4.55
C LYS A 140 8.37 -5.15 5.18
N PRO A 141 7.08 -5.21 4.83
CA PRO A 141 6.06 -4.42 5.49
C PRO A 141 5.90 -4.89 6.94
N ASP A 142 5.47 -3.98 7.80
CA ASP A 142 5.13 -4.27 9.20
C ASP A 142 3.62 -4.55 9.36
N GLU A 143 3.25 -4.98 10.56
CA GLU A 143 1.85 -5.27 10.90
C GLU A 143 0.97 -4.01 10.82
N ALA A 144 1.51 -2.85 11.17
CA ALA A 144 0.78 -1.58 11.14
C ALA A 144 0.30 -1.25 9.71
N LEU A 145 1.13 -1.53 8.70
CA LEU A 145 0.74 -1.37 7.31
C LEU A 145 -0.42 -2.30 6.92
N CYS A 146 -0.35 -3.57 7.30
CA CYS A 146 -1.41 -4.55 7.03
C CYS A 146 -2.73 -4.16 7.73
N ASN A 147 -2.64 -3.68 8.96
CA ASN A 147 -3.78 -3.25 9.77
C ASN A 147 -4.40 -1.93 9.29
N LYS A 148 -3.87 -1.27 8.24
CA LYS A 148 -4.60 -0.17 7.57
C LYS A 148 -5.90 -0.65 6.93
N CYS A 149 -5.95 -1.91 6.52
CA CYS A 149 -7.12 -2.52 5.88
C CYS A 149 -7.65 -3.77 6.60
N HIS A 150 -6.78 -4.51 7.28
CA HIS A 150 -7.18 -5.64 8.12
C HIS A 150 -7.67 -5.16 9.51
N ASN A 151 -8.76 -4.41 9.52
CA ASN A 151 -9.36 -3.83 10.74
C ASN A 151 -10.89 -3.73 10.63
N GLU A 152 -11.53 -3.28 11.71
CA GLU A 152 -12.98 -3.18 11.87
C GLU A 152 -13.69 -2.20 10.91
N LYS A 153 -12.95 -1.35 10.17
CA LYS A 153 -13.54 -0.52 9.11
C LYS A 153 -14.04 -1.36 7.94
N SER A 154 -13.47 -2.55 7.75
CA SER A 154 -13.98 -3.50 6.76
C SER A 154 -15.29 -4.12 7.26
N PRO A 155 -16.41 -3.98 6.52
CA PRO A 155 -17.68 -4.60 6.92
C PRO A 155 -17.62 -6.14 6.97
N THR A 156 -16.61 -6.73 6.35
CA THR A 156 -16.35 -8.17 6.31
C THR A 156 -15.11 -8.55 7.11
N TYR A 157 -14.69 -7.69 8.05
CA TYR A 157 -13.52 -7.92 8.89
C TYR A 157 -13.58 -9.28 9.60
N THR A 158 -12.46 -9.99 9.55
CA THR A 158 -12.20 -11.17 10.35
C THR A 158 -10.89 -10.97 11.11
N PRO A 159 -10.75 -11.57 12.32
CA PRO A 159 -9.52 -11.46 13.10
C PRO A 159 -8.28 -11.75 12.25
N PHE A 160 -7.32 -10.83 12.31
CA PHE A 160 -6.11 -10.87 11.49
C PHE A 160 -4.89 -11.20 12.36
N ASN A 161 -4.19 -12.27 12.02
CA ASN A 161 -2.91 -12.62 12.62
C ASN A 161 -1.78 -12.32 11.62
N PHE A 162 -1.01 -11.26 11.87
CA PHE A 162 0.04 -10.84 10.95
C PHE A 162 1.07 -11.94 10.67
N ASP A 163 1.59 -12.60 11.70
CA ASP A 163 2.66 -13.59 11.55
C ASP A 163 2.24 -14.82 10.74
N GLU A 164 0.97 -15.20 10.82
CA GLU A 164 0.40 -16.28 10.01
C GLU A 164 0.13 -15.82 8.57
N ARG A 165 -0.61 -14.71 8.41
CA ARG A 165 -1.09 -14.26 7.11
C ARG A 165 0.05 -13.72 6.24
N TYR A 166 1.10 -13.14 6.84
CA TYR A 166 2.28 -12.65 6.11
C TYR A 166 3.01 -13.80 5.39
N LYS A 167 3.00 -15.02 5.93
CA LYS A 167 3.63 -16.19 5.29
C LYS A 167 2.94 -16.58 3.98
N GLU A 168 1.65 -16.30 3.83
CA GLU A 168 0.88 -16.59 2.60
C GLU A 168 1.21 -15.62 1.46
N VAL A 169 1.63 -14.40 1.79
CA VAL A 169 1.93 -13.33 0.80
C VAL A 169 3.42 -13.14 0.57
N ALA A 170 4.27 -13.65 1.46
CA ALA A 170 5.72 -13.57 1.34
C ALA A 170 6.21 -14.39 0.13
N HIS A 171 6.68 -13.71 -0.91
CA HIS A 171 7.29 -14.31 -2.10
C HIS A 171 8.79 -14.60 -1.86
N LYS A 172 9.07 -15.53 -0.92
CA LYS A 172 10.44 -15.95 -0.59
C LYS A 172 11.09 -16.65 -1.79
N ASN A 173 12.35 -16.30 -2.09
CA ASN A 173 13.21 -16.85 -3.15
C ASN A 173 13.01 -16.29 -4.59
N GLU A 174 12.54 -15.04 -4.71
CA GLU A 174 12.47 -14.33 -5.99
C GLU A 174 13.43 -13.14 -6.10
#